data_AF-A0A9D9PZ87-F1
#
_entry.id   AF-A0A9D9PZ87-F1
#
_cell.length_a   1.000
_cell.length_b   1.000
_cell.length_c   1.000
_cell.angle_alpha   90.00
_cell.angle_beta   90.00
_cell.angle_gamma   90.00
#
_symmetry.space_group_name_H-M   'P 1'
#
loop_
_entity.id
_entity.type
_entity.pdbx_description
1 polymer ?
#
loop_
_entity_poly.entity_id
_entity_poly.type
_entity_poly.pdbx_seq_one_letter_code
_entity_poly.pdbx_strand_id
1 'polypeptide(L)'
;MKKVRIASVLIALLVATTSMAQTVKTYKGPIKRPNSMIASLQIGETFQDVTYQYYEDSDGARIWHGSFSIPKAPANWIRGSLHNIKIAGQYNHGKQNGLWTETWVDNDGVVSTNKYNFVNGKLNGSYSFRSPNLFLALNYIAASFEDNKFVGDFLATSDDGFSMKGYFNANGLANGEWVIKYLTTGGIQHIRKYTYEDGIAMRIIDIDNSTGEKTVLREAAVSKYGTIVINNSHYRAVRTDELKDNTNNVSINSLIRNNDFEIRPLIGGGIRTYDGLFEILIDKAPIYKWVGELSYQPFMALKNCDYEISNLLAEEERVKAEEKKKEEEVKLREEMLKDDYVFETVDVAPKFQGADESAFIKWLYPNIKYPQYALDNEIYGVVIVSFIIEQDGTLTNAKIERSPDESLSEEALRVVRLSPKWEPGMQEGRKVRTKLMIPIRFVC
;
A
#
# COMPACT_ATOMS: atom_id res chain seq x y z
N MET A 1 -76.61 28.18 -40.83
CA MET A 1 -76.17 26.77 -40.71
C MET A 1 -74.72 26.72 -41.17
N LYS A 2 -73.67 26.29 -40.48
CA LYS A 2 -73.39 25.50 -39.25
C LYS A 2 -72.08 26.12 -38.68
N LYS A 3 -72.06 26.55 -37.42
CA LYS A 3 -71.48 25.88 -36.23
C LYS A 3 -69.93 25.80 -36.25
N VAL A 4 -69.23 26.48 -35.32
CA VAL A 4 -68.69 25.97 -34.01
C VAL A 4 -67.16 25.74 -34.15
N ARG A 5 -66.21 26.08 -33.27
CA ARG A 5 -66.15 26.65 -31.90
C ARG A 5 -64.68 27.03 -31.58
N ILE A 6 -64.51 28.12 -30.81
CA ILE A 6 -63.77 28.27 -29.53
C ILE A 6 -62.23 28.22 -29.48
N ALA A 7 -61.69 29.35 -28.99
CA ALA A 7 -60.64 29.59 -27.97
C ALA A 7 -59.49 28.59 -27.87
N SER A 8 -58.23 29.00 -27.86
CA SER A 8 -57.60 29.89 -26.86
C SER A 8 -56.28 30.37 -27.48
N VAL A 9 -55.81 31.59 -27.29
CA VAL A 9 -54.77 31.94 -26.29
C VAL A 9 -54.75 33.47 -26.20
N LEU A 10 -55.12 34.01 -25.05
CA LEU A 10 -54.78 35.38 -24.66
C LEU A 10 -53.90 35.25 -23.40
N ILE A 11 -52.77 35.96 -23.43
CA ILE A 11 -51.95 36.37 -22.28
C ILE A 11 -51.04 35.27 -21.69
N ALA A 12 -49.84 35.16 -22.26
CA ALA A 12 -48.63 35.04 -21.46
C ALA A 12 -47.67 36.15 -21.90
N LEU A 13 -47.63 37.17 -21.05
CA LEU A 13 -46.68 38.26 -20.91
C LEU A 13 -45.40 38.19 -21.75
N LEU A 14 -45.22 39.27 -22.51
CA LEU A 14 -43.98 40.02 -22.67
C LEU A 14 -42.90 39.69 -21.61
N VAL A 15 -42.01 38.76 -21.92
CA VAL A 15 -40.58 38.93 -21.63
C VAL A 15 -39.91 38.77 -22.98
N ALA A 16 -39.89 39.87 -23.75
CA ALA A 16 -38.83 40.05 -24.71
C ALA A 16 -37.55 40.04 -23.86
N THR A 17 -36.92 38.86 -23.73
CA THR A 17 -35.49 38.85 -23.47
C THR A 17 -34.92 39.60 -24.64
N THR A 18 -34.56 40.86 -24.41
CA THR A 18 -33.57 41.53 -25.23
C THR A 18 -32.31 40.68 -25.12
N SER A 19 -32.23 39.63 -25.93
CA SER A 19 -30.97 39.18 -26.47
C SER A 19 -30.42 40.42 -27.15
N MET A 20 -29.58 41.19 -26.44
CA MET A 20 -28.73 42.15 -27.09
C MET A 20 -28.07 41.37 -28.22
N ALA A 21 -28.33 41.75 -29.46
CA ALA A 21 -27.65 41.16 -30.59
C ALA A 21 -26.14 41.35 -30.35
N GLN A 22 -25.49 40.29 -29.87
CA GLN A 22 -24.07 40.31 -29.59
C GLN A 22 -23.37 40.61 -30.90
N THR A 23 -22.72 41.77 -30.98
CA THR A 23 -22.06 42.19 -32.21
C THR A 23 -20.84 41.33 -32.40
N VAL A 24 -20.91 40.40 -33.35
CA VAL A 24 -19.80 39.52 -33.71
C VAL A 24 -18.74 40.37 -34.43
N LYS A 25 -17.57 40.50 -33.81
CA LYS A 25 -16.38 41.16 -34.36
C LYS A 25 -15.47 40.11 -35.00
N THR A 26 -14.76 40.48 -36.06
CA THR A 26 -13.72 39.61 -36.68
C THR A 26 -12.35 40.18 -36.40
N TYR A 27 -11.44 39.36 -35.89
CA TYR A 27 -10.03 39.69 -35.71
C TYR A 27 -9.18 38.96 -36.76
N LYS A 28 -8.23 39.69 -37.36
CA LYS A 28 -7.17 39.15 -38.21
C LYS A 28 -5.84 39.71 -37.75
N GLY A 29 -4.92 38.85 -37.34
CA GLY A 29 -3.61 39.28 -36.86
C GLY A 29 -2.94 38.26 -35.93
N PRO A 30 -1.80 38.62 -35.35
CA PRO A 30 -1.09 37.75 -34.42
C PRO A 30 -1.81 37.67 -33.06
N ILE A 31 -1.86 36.49 -32.44
CA ILE A 31 -2.42 36.32 -31.08
C ILE A 31 -1.41 35.62 -30.18
N LYS A 32 -1.26 36.13 -28.95
CA LYS A 32 -0.50 35.45 -27.90
C LYS A 32 -1.21 34.14 -27.55
N ARG A 33 -0.45 33.05 -27.47
CA ARG A 33 -0.96 31.72 -27.16
C ARG A 33 -1.72 31.72 -25.82
N PRO A 34 -3.00 31.27 -25.78
CA PRO A 34 -3.69 31.02 -24.52
C PRO A 34 -3.02 29.88 -23.75
N ASN A 35 -2.83 30.03 -22.44
CA ASN A 35 -2.20 29.00 -21.60
C ASN A 35 -2.94 27.67 -21.65
N SER A 36 -4.27 27.70 -21.79
CA SER A 36 -5.11 26.51 -21.87
C SER A 36 -5.07 25.81 -23.23
N MET A 37 -4.28 26.28 -24.20
CA MET A 37 -4.25 25.70 -25.54
C MET A 37 -3.45 24.40 -25.54
N ILE A 38 -3.87 23.42 -26.33
CA ILE A 38 -3.19 22.14 -26.51
C ILE A 38 -1.66 22.30 -26.69
N ALA A 39 -0.86 21.56 -25.92
CA ALA A 39 0.59 21.74 -25.90
C ALA A 39 1.33 21.22 -27.12
N SER A 40 0.70 20.42 -28.00
CA SER A 40 1.35 20.07 -29.28
C SER A 40 1.75 21.33 -29.97
N LEU A 41 0.87 22.33 -29.95
CA LEU A 41 0.97 23.63 -30.58
C LEU A 41 1.96 24.61 -29.92
N GLN A 42 3.00 24.14 -29.22
CA GLN A 42 4.10 24.98 -28.70
C GLN A 42 4.95 25.52 -29.86
N ILE A 43 4.36 26.42 -30.66
CA ILE A 43 4.99 27.10 -31.80
C ILE A 43 5.18 28.56 -31.41
N GLY A 44 6.30 28.87 -30.74
CA GLY A 44 6.54 30.21 -30.23
C GLY A 44 5.44 30.73 -29.29
N GLU A 45 5.60 31.95 -28.78
CA GLU A 45 4.60 32.55 -27.90
C GLU A 45 3.40 33.15 -28.66
N THR A 46 3.52 33.28 -29.98
CA THR A 46 2.59 34.05 -30.83
C THR A 46 2.28 33.31 -32.13
N PHE A 47 1.00 33.05 -32.38
CA PHE A 47 0.54 32.49 -33.67
C PHE A 47 0.44 33.61 -34.70
N GLN A 48 0.99 33.38 -35.89
CA GLN A 48 0.87 34.29 -37.05
C GLN A 48 -0.39 33.92 -37.87
N ASP A 49 -1.02 34.90 -38.52
CA ASP A 49 -2.16 34.71 -39.43
C ASP A 49 -3.41 34.06 -38.84
N VAL A 50 -3.80 34.47 -37.63
CA VAL A 50 -5.02 33.97 -36.97
C VAL A 50 -6.25 34.75 -37.43
N THR A 51 -7.31 34.04 -37.81
CA THR A 51 -8.63 34.62 -38.05
C THR A 51 -9.65 34.04 -37.07
N TYR A 52 -10.27 34.90 -36.26
CA TYR A 52 -11.35 34.48 -35.38
C TYR A 52 -12.47 35.50 -35.29
N GLN A 53 -13.66 35.00 -35.01
CA GLN A 53 -14.83 35.79 -34.68
C GLN A 53 -15.01 35.79 -33.16
N TYR A 54 -15.46 36.90 -32.59
CA TYR A 54 -15.72 37.00 -31.16
C TYR A 54 -16.86 37.94 -30.85
N TYR A 55 -17.44 37.76 -29.67
CA TYR A 55 -18.30 38.74 -29.04
C TYR A 55 -17.81 38.99 -27.61
N GLU A 56 -18.24 40.11 -27.04
CA GLU A 56 -18.01 40.44 -25.63
C GLU A 56 -19.31 40.12 -24.87
N ASP A 57 -19.19 39.39 -23.77
CA ASP A 57 -20.33 39.14 -22.88
C ASP A 57 -20.63 40.36 -21.99
N SER A 58 -21.61 40.22 -21.09
CA SER A 58 -22.03 41.29 -20.17
C SER A 58 -20.93 41.76 -19.23
N ASP A 59 -19.91 40.94 -19.00
CA ASP A 59 -18.78 41.24 -18.11
C ASP A 59 -17.58 41.81 -18.90
N GLY A 60 -17.75 42.05 -20.20
CA GLY A 60 -16.71 42.54 -21.10
C GLY A 60 -15.68 41.47 -21.46
N ALA A 61 -15.92 40.20 -21.11
CA ALA A 61 -15.02 39.11 -21.44
C ALA A 61 -15.24 38.67 -22.89
N ARG A 62 -14.15 38.39 -23.60
CA ARG A 62 -14.21 37.94 -24.99
C ARG A 62 -14.51 36.45 -25.04
N ILE A 63 -15.67 36.12 -25.60
CA ILE A 63 -16.00 34.77 -26.03
C ILE A 63 -15.76 34.70 -27.53
N TRP A 64 -14.93 33.76 -27.96
CA TRP A 64 -14.49 33.74 -29.35
C TRP A 64 -14.46 32.36 -29.97
N HIS A 65 -14.80 32.34 -31.25
CA HIS A 65 -14.87 31.20 -32.15
C HIS A 65 -13.88 31.45 -33.27
N GLY A 66 -12.80 30.68 -33.30
CA GLY A 66 -11.65 30.97 -34.13
C GLY A 66 -11.09 29.76 -34.83
N SER A 67 -10.49 30.01 -35.99
CA SER A 67 -9.63 29.05 -36.66
C SER A 67 -8.23 29.62 -36.83
N PHE A 68 -7.24 28.84 -36.43
CA PHE A 68 -5.83 29.12 -36.61
C PHE A 68 -5.35 28.25 -37.77
N SER A 69 -4.53 28.81 -38.65
CA SER A 69 -3.86 28.05 -39.69
C SER A 69 -2.36 28.26 -39.53
N ILE A 70 -1.64 27.17 -39.29
CA ILE A 70 -0.19 27.14 -39.19
C ILE A 70 0.32 26.53 -40.51
N PRO A 71 0.97 27.31 -41.39
CA PRO A 71 1.38 26.83 -42.70
C PRO A 71 2.40 25.68 -42.62
N LYS A 72 3.30 25.72 -41.62
CA LYS A 72 4.38 24.74 -41.45
C LYS A 72 4.71 24.54 -39.96
N ALA A 73 4.81 23.29 -39.52
CA ALA A 73 5.22 22.97 -38.14
C ALA A 73 6.70 23.33 -37.90
N PRO A 74 7.10 23.73 -36.68
CA PRO A 74 8.50 23.99 -36.35
C PRO A 74 9.33 22.70 -36.40
N ALA A 75 10.60 22.82 -36.77
CA ALA A 75 11.49 21.70 -37.11
C ALA A 75 11.75 20.68 -35.97
N ASN A 76 11.45 21.05 -34.72
CA ASN A 76 11.58 20.21 -33.53
C ASN A 76 10.36 19.32 -33.26
N TRP A 77 9.27 19.48 -34.01
CA TRP A 77 8.17 18.52 -34.01
C TRP A 77 8.50 17.34 -34.90
N ILE A 78 8.15 16.13 -34.43
CA ILE A 78 8.15 14.84 -35.15
C ILE A 78 8.99 14.89 -36.44
N ARG A 79 10.32 14.96 -36.31
CA ARG A 79 11.28 14.97 -37.44
C ARG A 79 10.73 15.63 -38.74
N GLY A 80 10.16 16.84 -38.65
CA GLY A 80 9.95 17.73 -39.80
C GLY A 80 8.84 17.43 -40.85
N SER A 81 7.80 16.63 -40.57
CA SER A 81 6.93 16.07 -41.64
C SER A 81 5.46 16.54 -41.73
N LEU A 82 5.02 17.58 -41.01
CA LEU A 82 3.62 18.04 -41.03
C LEU A 82 3.45 19.45 -41.63
N HIS A 83 2.45 19.59 -42.50
CA HIS A 83 2.13 20.82 -43.24
C HIS A 83 0.66 21.20 -43.10
N ASN A 84 0.33 22.47 -43.28
CA ASN A 84 -1.04 22.98 -43.34
C ASN A 84 -1.91 22.61 -42.12
N ILE A 85 -1.36 22.77 -40.92
CA ILE A 85 -2.10 22.47 -39.69
C ILE A 85 -3.19 23.54 -39.50
N LYS A 86 -4.45 23.13 -39.47
CA LYS A 86 -5.59 24.00 -39.15
C LYS A 86 -6.24 23.54 -37.88
N ILE A 87 -6.60 24.50 -37.04
CA ILE A 87 -7.12 24.25 -35.70
C ILE A 87 -8.30 25.15 -35.51
N ALA A 88 -9.44 24.57 -35.14
CA ALA A 88 -10.67 25.30 -34.97
C ALA A 88 -11.33 24.91 -33.65
N GLY A 89 -11.89 25.90 -32.96
CA GLY A 89 -12.63 25.65 -31.73
C GLY A 89 -13.13 26.92 -31.08
N GLN A 90 -13.72 26.76 -29.89
CA GLN A 90 -14.28 27.85 -29.11
C GLN A 90 -13.45 28.09 -27.85
N TYR A 91 -13.29 29.37 -27.52
CA TYR A 91 -12.80 29.83 -26.23
C TYR A 91 -13.92 30.52 -25.48
N ASN A 92 -14.06 30.14 -24.22
CA ASN A 92 -14.92 30.79 -23.25
C ASN A 92 -14.05 31.31 -22.11
N HIS A 93 -14.06 32.63 -21.85
CA HIS A 93 -13.24 33.26 -20.81
C HIS A 93 -11.75 32.89 -20.89
N GLY A 94 -11.19 32.87 -22.11
CA GLY A 94 -9.78 32.53 -22.33
C GLY A 94 -9.42 31.04 -22.16
N LYS A 95 -10.43 30.17 -21.98
CA LYS A 95 -10.25 28.72 -21.85
C LYS A 95 -10.91 27.96 -22.98
N GLN A 96 -10.28 26.88 -23.44
CA GLN A 96 -10.87 26.02 -24.48
C GLN A 96 -12.19 25.43 -23.99
N ASN A 97 -13.22 25.46 -24.84
CA ASN A 97 -14.53 24.91 -24.52
C ASN A 97 -15.19 24.31 -25.79
N GLY A 98 -16.01 23.29 -25.60
CA GLY A 98 -16.74 22.60 -26.68
C GLY A 98 -15.82 21.77 -27.59
N LEU A 99 -16.33 21.49 -28.79
CA LEU A 99 -15.62 20.69 -29.79
C LEU A 99 -14.50 21.50 -30.45
N TRP A 100 -13.32 20.91 -30.47
CA TRP A 100 -12.11 21.38 -31.11
C TRP A 100 -11.71 20.40 -32.19
N THR A 101 -11.28 20.91 -33.34
CA THR A 101 -10.81 20.10 -34.47
C THR A 101 -9.42 20.55 -34.86
N GLU A 102 -8.51 19.60 -35.06
CA GLU A 102 -7.18 19.83 -35.60
C GLU A 102 -7.03 18.99 -36.86
N THR A 103 -6.68 19.61 -37.98
CA THR A 103 -6.44 18.94 -39.26
C THR A 103 -5.05 19.24 -39.75
N TRP A 104 -4.35 18.27 -40.31
CA TRP A 104 -3.03 18.50 -40.92
C TRP A 104 -2.86 17.60 -42.13
N VAL A 105 -1.83 17.92 -42.91
CA VAL A 105 -1.42 17.15 -44.08
C VAL A 105 0.00 16.65 -43.84
N ASP A 106 0.22 15.34 -44.01
CA ASP A 106 1.56 14.77 -43.96
C ASP A 106 2.32 14.98 -45.29
N ASN A 107 3.54 14.46 -45.39
CA ASN A 107 4.37 14.58 -46.59
C ASN A 107 3.78 13.84 -47.82
N ASP A 108 2.94 12.84 -47.60
CA ASP A 108 2.31 12.03 -48.65
C ASP A 108 0.95 12.62 -49.10
N GLY A 109 0.55 13.76 -48.51
CA GLY A 109 -0.71 14.43 -48.82
C GLY A 109 -1.92 13.85 -48.08
N VAL A 110 -1.72 12.95 -47.11
CA VAL A 110 -2.81 12.40 -46.31
C VAL A 110 -3.30 13.44 -45.32
N VAL A 111 -4.60 13.71 -45.37
CA VAL A 111 -5.27 14.61 -44.42
C VAL A 111 -5.69 13.82 -43.19
N SER A 112 -5.16 14.18 -42.03
CA SER A 112 -5.61 13.66 -40.74
C SER A 112 -6.47 14.69 -40.03
N THR A 113 -7.39 14.22 -39.19
CA THR A 113 -8.28 15.09 -38.40
C THR A 113 -8.45 14.51 -37.00
N ASN A 114 -8.10 15.32 -35.99
CA ASN A 114 -8.38 15.05 -34.59
C ASN A 114 -9.55 15.86 -34.12
N LYS A 115 -10.34 15.27 -33.23
CA LYS A 115 -11.43 15.95 -32.54
C LYS A 115 -11.21 15.82 -31.04
N TYR A 116 -11.33 16.95 -30.35
CA TYR A 116 -11.17 17.06 -28.91
C TYR A 116 -12.40 17.75 -28.36
N ASN A 117 -12.83 17.39 -27.16
CA ASN A 117 -13.86 18.15 -26.47
C ASN A 117 -13.28 18.70 -25.18
N PHE A 118 -13.56 19.98 -24.93
CA PHE A 118 -13.06 20.70 -23.76
C PHE A 118 -14.21 21.23 -22.92
N VAL A 119 -14.03 21.21 -21.61
CA VAL A 119 -14.89 21.90 -20.64
C VAL A 119 -13.97 22.73 -19.76
N ASN A 120 -14.13 24.06 -19.77
CA ASN A 120 -13.36 24.98 -18.93
C ASN A 120 -11.82 24.80 -19.05
N GLY A 121 -11.33 24.57 -20.27
CA GLY A 121 -9.91 24.39 -20.57
C GLY A 121 -9.36 22.99 -20.31
N LYS A 122 -10.21 22.03 -19.88
CA LYS A 122 -9.80 20.64 -19.65
C LYS A 122 -10.45 19.69 -20.65
N LEU A 123 -9.70 18.71 -21.13
CA LEU A 123 -10.21 17.63 -21.97
C LEU A 123 -11.27 16.83 -21.25
N ASN A 124 -12.37 16.61 -21.95
CA ASN A 124 -13.53 15.88 -21.47
C ASN A 124 -14.20 15.15 -22.63
N GLY A 125 -14.65 13.92 -22.40
CA GLY A 125 -15.33 13.08 -23.39
C GLY A 125 -14.38 12.19 -24.21
N SER A 126 -14.94 11.56 -25.24
CA SER A 126 -14.21 10.58 -26.04
C SER A 126 -13.29 11.21 -27.07
N TYR A 127 -12.13 10.61 -27.23
CA TYR A 127 -11.09 10.97 -28.17
C TYR A 127 -10.75 9.76 -29.03
N SER A 128 -10.73 9.96 -30.35
CA SER A 128 -10.13 8.99 -31.25
C SER A 128 -9.17 9.67 -32.21
N PHE A 129 -8.05 9.01 -32.42
CA PHE A 129 -7.02 9.40 -33.36
C PHE A 129 -6.83 8.28 -34.36
N ARG A 130 -6.73 8.63 -35.64
CA ARG A 130 -6.28 7.72 -36.69
C ARG A 130 -5.32 8.46 -37.62
N SER A 131 -4.11 7.93 -37.76
CA SER A 131 -3.20 8.37 -38.81
C SER A 131 -2.61 7.16 -39.51
N PRO A 132 -2.97 6.93 -40.77
CA PRO A 132 -2.17 6.10 -41.64
C PRO A 132 -0.77 6.73 -41.78
N ASN A 133 0.29 5.93 -41.84
CA ASN A 133 1.61 6.32 -42.36
C ASN A 133 2.45 7.35 -41.58
N LEU A 134 2.05 7.80 -40.39
CA LEU A 134 2.97 8.54 -39.54
C LEU A 134 4.09 7.57 -39.10
N PHE A 135 5.36 8.00 -39.15
CA PHE A 135 6.52 7.27 -38.58
C PHE A 135 6.40 7.03 -37.05
N LEU A 136 5.26 7.38 -36.47
CA LEU A 136 4.90 7.10 -35.10
C LEU A 136 4.57 5.61 -34.96
N ALA A 137 4.89 5.06 -33.79
CA ALA A 137 4.68 3.65 -33.54
C ALA A 137 3.20 3.26 -33.28
N LEU A 138 2.24 4.17 -33.42
CA LEU A 138 0.80 3.90 -33.32
C LEU A 138 0.04 4.62 -34.44
N ASN A 139 -0.96 3.95 -35.00
CA ASN A 139 -1.80 4.44 -36.08
C ASN A 139 -3.27 4.68 -35.66
N TYR A 140 -3.69 4.15 -34.51
CA TYR A 140 -5.03 4.34 -33.95
C TYR A 140 -5.04 4.36 -32.43
N ILE A 141 -5.79 5.30 -31.86
CA ILE A 141 -5.99 5.44 -30.42
C ILE A 141 -7.46 5.78 -30.17
N ALA A 142 -8.07 5.15 -29.18
CA ALA A 142 -9.38 5.50 -28.64
C ALA A 142 -9.29 5.54 -27.12
N ALA A 143 -9.70 6.66 -26.53
CA ALA A 143 -9.68 6.90 -25.10
C ALA A 143 -10.81 7.85 -24.72
N SER A 144 -11.15 7.93 -23.44
CA SER A 144 -12.00 9.00 -22.93
C SER A 144 -11.29 9.77 -21.83
N PHE A 145 -11.69 11.03 -21.68
CA PHE A 145 -11.15 11.94 -20.70
C PHE A 145 -12.22 12.50 -19.78
N GLU A 146 -11.86 12.71 -18.52
CA GLU A 146 -12.63 13.50 -17.56
C GLU A 146 -11.66 14.41 -16.84
N ASP A 147 -11.82 15.73 -17.01
CA ASP A 147 -10.97 16.73 -16.38
C ASP A 147 -9.46 16.49 -16.61
N ASN A 148 -9.09 16.27 -17.87
CA ASN A 148 -7.74 15.89 -18.33
C ASN A 148 -7.29 14.47 -17.94
N LYS A 149 -8.02 13.70 -17.12
CA LYS A 149 -7.64 12.33 -16.71
C LYS A 149 -8.17 11.29 -17.69
N PHE A 150 -7.40 10.24 -17.98
CA PHE A 150 -7.96 9.11 -18.73
C PHE A 150 -9.05 8.41 -17.92
N VAL A 151 -10.19 8.10 -18.53
CA VAL A 151 -11.25 7.34 -17.88
C VAL A 151 -11.87 6.35 -18.86
N GLY A 152 -12.37 5.24 -18.34
CA GLY A 152 -13.05 4.23 -19.14
C GLY A 152 -12.09 3.41 -19.99
N ASP A 153 -12.63 2.87 -21.09
CA ASP A 153 -11.89 2.01 -22.00
C ASP A 153 -10.79 2.78 -22.75
N PHE A 154 -9.64 2.14 -22.83
CA PHE A 154 -8.49 2.58 -23.61
C PHE A 154 -8.13 1.53 -24.66
N LEU A 155 -7.86 1.98 -25.88
CA LEU A 155 -7.36 1.17 -26.98
C LEU A 155 -6.30 1.94 -27.77
N ALA A 156 -5.18 1.30 -28.04
CA ALA A 156 -4.16 1.79 -28.96
C ALA A 156 -3.68 0.65 -29.86
N THR A 157 -3.45 0.92 -31.13
CA THR A 157 -2.90 -0.04 -32.09
C THR A 157 -1.91 0.62 -33.04
N SER A 158 -1.11 -0.21 -33.70
CA SER A 158 -0.18 0.17 -34.76
C SER A 158 -0.36 -0.75 -35.98
N ASP A 159 0.22 -0.35 -37.11
CA ASP A 159 0.33 -1.22 -38.29
C ASP A 159 1.37 -2.34 -38.11
N ASP A 160 2.35 -2.18 -37.21
CA ASP A 160 3.40 -3.18 -36.92
C ASP A 160 2.92 -4.31 -35.99
N GLY A 161 1.61 -4.37 -35.69
CA GLY A 161 1.00 -5.43 -34.89
C GLY A 161 1.04 -5.20 -33.37
N PHE A 162 1.54 -4.05 -32.92
CA PHE A 162 1.38 -3.62 -31.53
C PHE A 162 -0.09 -3.30 -31.24
N SER A 163 -0.56 -3.72 -30.07
CA SER A 163 -1.86 -3.27 -29.55
C SER A 163 -1.85 -3.21 -28.03
N MET A 164 -2.66 -2.33 -27.47
CA MET A 164 -2.84 -2.18 -26.03
C MET A 164 -4.29 -1.86 -25.74
N LYS A 165 -4.88 -2.62 -24.82
CA LYS A 165 -6.26 -2.42 -24.38
C LYS A 165 -6.32 -2.55 -22.86
N GLY A 166 -7.11 -1.70 -22.24
CA GLY A 166 -7.44 -1.81 -20.83
C GLY A 166 -8.43 -0.73 -20.40
N TYR A 167 -8.48 -0.49 -19.10
CA TYR A 167 -9.46 0.39 -18.49
C TYR A 167 -8.80 1.33 -17.47
N PHE A 168 -9.23 2.59 -17.45
CA PHE A 168 -8.90 3.56 -16.41
C PHE A 168 -10.12 3.82 -15.53
N ASN A 169 -9.93 3.84 -14.21
CA ASN A 169 -10.99 4.19 -13.26
C ASN A 169 -11.26 5.71 -13.25
N ALA A 170 -12.26 6.16 -12.48
CA ALA A 170 -12.63 7.58 -12.36
C ALA A 170 -11.50 8.49 -11.80
N ASN A 171 -10.50 7.90 -11.15
CA ASN A 171 -9.35 8.61 -10.62
C ASN A 171 -8.24 8.81 -11.66
N GLY A 172 -8.37 8.29 -12.88
CA GLY A 172 -7.30 8.35 -13.88
C GLY A 172 -6.29 7.21 -13.79
N LEU A 173 -6.56 6.20 -12.96
CA LEU A 173 -5.63 5.12 -12.66
C LEU A 173 -5.99 3.87 -13.45
N ALA A 174 -4.98 3.21 -14.02
CA ALA A 174 -5.15 1.94 -14.71
C ALA A 174 -5.77 0.92 -13.75
N ASN A 175 -6.80 0.21 -14.18
CA ASN A 175 -7.52 -0.72 -13.32
C ASN A 175 -8.01 -1.93 -14.12
N GLY A 176 -8.13 -3.07 -13.45
CA GLY A 176 -8.55 -4.34 -14.06
C GLY A 176 -7.51 -4.92 -15.01
N GLU A 177 -7.97 -5.73 -15.97
CA GLU A 177 -7.09 -6.39 -16.92
C GLU A 177 -6.64 -5.46 -18.05
N TRP A 178 -5.34 -5.43 -18.27
CA TRP A 178 -4.70 -4.77 -19.39
C TRP A 178 -3.99 -5.81 -20.25
N VAL A 179 -4.19 -5.73 -21.55
CA VAL A 179 -3.58 -6.66 -22.52
C VAL A 179 -2.77 -5.86 -23.53
N ILE A 180 -1.49 -6.20 -23.62
CA ILE A 180 -0.54 -5.59 -24.54
C ILE A 180 -0.02 -6.68 -25.48
N LYS A 181 -0.07 -6.43 -26.78
CA LYS A 181 0.57 -7.27 -27.79
C LYS A 181 1.73 -6.49 -28.40
N TYR A 182 2.89 -7.12 -28.52
CA TYR A 182 4.07 -6.49 -29.09
C TYR A 182 4.98 -7.52 -29.77
N LEU A 183 5.89 -7.04 -30.63
CA LEU A 183 6.92 -7.86 -31.26
C LEU A 183 8.26 -7.67 -30.53
N THR A 184 8.98 -8.76 -30.29
CA THR A 184 10.35 -8.72 -29.78
C THR A 184 11.35 -8.43 -30.91
N THR A 185 12.62 -8.21 -30.57
CA THR A 185 13.71 -7.98 -31.54
C THR A 185 13.85 -9.11 -32.57
N GLY A 186 13.43 -10.34 -32.23
CA GLY A 186 13.43 -11.49 -33.14
C GLY A 186 12.16 -11.63 -33.99
N GLY A 187 11.22 -10.67 -33.91
CA GLY A 187 9.93 -10.75 -34.62
C GLY A 187 8.92 -11.70 -33.97
N ILE A 188 9.21 -12.23 -32.77
CA ILE A 188 8.28 -13.09 -32.03
C ILE A 188 7.21 -12.20 -31.39
N GLN A 189 5.95 -12.55 -31.57
CA GLN A 189 4.83 -11.85 -30.95
C GLN A 189 4.63 -12.32 -29.51
N HIS A 190 4.54 -11.38 -28.58
CA HIS A 190 4.22 -11.64 -27.18
C HIS A 190 2.89 -11.00 -26.82
N ILE A 191 2.20 -11.60 -25.85
CA ILE A 191 1.02 -11.06 -25.18
C ILE A 191 1.37 -10.87 -23.71
N ARG A 192 1.44 -9.61 -23.26
CA ARG A 192 1.60 -9.28 -21.85
C ARG A 192 0.28 -8.89 -21.24
N LYS A 193 -0.07 -9.58 -20.16
CA LYS A 193 -1.27 -9.32 -19.36
C LYS A 193 -0.86 -8.68 -18.03
N TYR A 194 -1.48 -7.56 -17.71
CA TYR A 194 -1.37 -6.92 -16.41
C TYR A 194 -2.71 -7.00 -15.70
N THR A 195 -2.68 -7.24 -14.40
CA THR A 195 -3.83 -7.05 -13.50
C THR A 195 -3.54 -5.85 -12.63
N TYR A 196 -4.26 -4.76 -12.87
CA TYR A 196 -4.12 -3.51 -12.13
C TYR A 196 -5.19 -3.38 -11.06
N GLU A 197 -4.80 -2.88 -9.89
CA GLU A 197 -5.69 -2.39 -8.84
C GLU A 197 -5.30 -0.95 -8.53
N ASP A 198 -6.21 0.00 -8.82
CA ASP A 198 -6.03 1.43 -8.59
C ASP A 198 -4.64 1.97 -9.00
N GLY A 199 -4.19 1.62 -10.21
CA GLY A 199 -2.94 2.09 -10.79
C GLY A 199 -1.71 1.24 -10.46
N ILE A 200 -1.86 0.20 -9.64
CA ILE A 200 -0.78 -0.69 -9.20
C ILE A 200 -0.87 -2.00 -9.95
N ALA A 201 0.19 -2.37 -10.68
CA ALA A 201 0.27 -3.66 -11.36
C ALA A 201 0.50 -4.76 -10.33
N MET A 202 -0.58 -5.42 -9.89
CA MET A 202 -0.56 -6.51 -8.93
C MET A 202 -0.01 -7.79 -9.56
N ARG A 203 -0.30 -8.02 -10.84
CA ARG A 203 0.18 -9.20 -11.55
C ARG A 203 0.63 -8.85 -12.95
N ILE A 204 1.73 -9.45 -13.40
CA ILE A 204 2.24 -9.31 -14.76
C ILE A 204 2.61 -10.70 -15.29
N ILE A 205 1.99 -11.09 -16.40
CA ILE A 205 2.26 -12.35 -17.10
C ILE A 205 2.65 -12.02 -18.53
N ASP A 206 3.81 -12.53 -18.96
CA ASP A 206 4.23 -12.51 -20.35
C ASP A 206 3.93 -13.87 -21.00
N ILE A 207 3.42 -13.84 -22.23
CA ILE A 207 3.07 -15.04 -22.98
C ILE A 207 3.75 -14.96 -24.34
N ASP A 208 4.65 -15.90 -24.62
CA ASP A 208 5.17 -16.09 -25.97
C ASP A 208 4.04 -16.67 -26.84
N ASN A 209 3.61 -15.92 -27.86
CA ASN A 209 2.46 -16.32 -28.67
C ASN A 209 2.80 -17.46 -29.66
N SER A 210 4.09 -17.74 -29.89
CA SER A 210 4.55 -18.82 -30.77
C SER A 210 4.62 -20.17 -30.06
N THR A 211 5.02 -20.18 -28.78
CA THR A 211 5.16 -21.40 -27.98
C THR A 211 3.99 -21.62 -27.02
N GLY A 212 3.28 -20.55 -26.65
CA GLY A 212 2.27 -20.54 -25.59
C GLY A 212 2.87 -20.54 -24.18
N GLU A 213 4.20 -20.46 -24.06
CA GLU A 213 4.91 -20.40 -22.78
C GLU A 213 4.50 -19.16 -21.98
N LYS A 214 4.28 -19.34 -20.68
CA LYS A 214 3.87 -18.26 -19.77
C LYS A 214 4.96 -17.99 -18.74
N THR A 215 5.36 -16.74 -18.62
CA THR A 215 6.31 -16.28 -17.62
C THR A 215 5.62 -15.29 -16.68
N VAL A 216 5.60 -15.60 -15.39
CA VAL A 216 5.12 -14.65 -14.37
C VAL A 216 6.24 -13.67 -14.05
N LEU A 217 6.08 -12.41 -14.44
CA LEU A 217 7.06 -11.35 -14.22
C LEU A 217 6.87 -10.63 -12.88
N ARG A 218 5.65 -10.66 -12.34
CA ARG A 218 5.29 -10.09 -11.03
C ARG A 218 4.05 -10.76 -10.48
N GLU A 219 4.07 -11.00 -9.17
CA GLU A 219 2.91 -11.33 -8.35
C GLU A 219 3.02 -10.50 -7.07
N ALA A 220 1.98 -9.73 -6.76
CA ALA A 220 1.89 -8.88 -5.59
C ALA A 220 0.69 -9.25 -4.74
N ALA A 221 0.78 -9.03 -3.43
CA ALA A 221 -0.32 -9.29 -2.49
C ALA A 221 -0.47 -8.12 -1.53
N VAL A 222 -1.67 -7.95 -0.96
CA VAL A 222 -1.89 -6.99 0.12
C VAL A 222 -1.64 -7.69 1.46
N SER A 223 -0.75 -7.13 2.28
CA SER A 223 -0.47 -7.64 3.62
C SER A 223 -1.57 -7.25 4.62
N LYS A 224 -1.58 -7.88 5.80
CA LYS A 224 -2.44 -7.46 6.91
C LYS A 224 -2.21 -6.01 7.38
N TYR A 225 -1.07 -5.41 7.02
CA TYR A 225 -0.73 -4.02 7.33
C TYR A 225 -1.20 -3.03 6.24
N GLY A 226 -1.93 -3.51 5.22
CA GLY A 226 -2.37 -2.69 4.09
C GLY A 226 -1.23 -2.28 3.14
N THR A 227 -0.06 -2.90 3.25
CA THR A 227 1.06 -2.71 2.33
C THR A 227 0.97 -3.69 1.18
N ILE A 228 1.56 -3.34 0.04
CA ILE A 228 1.72 -4.22 -1.11
C ILE A 228 3.03 -4.98 -0.95
N VAL A 229 2.98 -6.30 -1.06
CA VAL A 229 4.13 -7.19 -0.93
C VAL A 229 4.55 -7.67 -2.30
N ILE A 230 5.81 -7.42 -2.67
CA ILE A 230 6.42 -7.86 -3.93
C ILE A 230 7.79 -8.43 -3.58
N ASN A 231 8.07 -9.67 -3.99
CA ASN A 231 9.34 -10.35 -3.71
C ASN A 231 9.75 -10.29 -2.21
N ASN A 232 8.79 -10.48 -1.31
CA ASN A 232 8.94 -10.39 0.15
C ASN A 232 9.28 -8.99 0.72
N SER A 233 9.31 -7.94 -0.11
CA SER A 233 9.41 -6.56 0.35
C SER A 233 8.04 -5.90 0.44
N HIS A 234 7.87 -5.06 1.44
CA HIS A 234 6.66 -4.29 1.74
C HIS A 234 6.74 -2.88 1.16
N TYR A 235 5.66 -2.47 0.51
CA TYR A 235 5.53 -1.17 -0.12
C TYR A 235 4.25 -0.47 0.27
N ARG A 236 4.31 0.84 0.43
CA ARG A 236 3.13 1.70 0.52
C ARG A 236 2.87 2.36 -0.83
N ALA A 237 1.62 2.32 -1.26
CA ALA A 237 1.19 3.05 -2.45
C ALA A 237 1.06 4.54 -2.13
N VAL A 238 1.63 5.39 -2.98
CA VAL A 238 1.59 6.85 -2.85
C VAL A 238 1.17 7.45 -4.17
N ARG A 239 0.16 8.31 -4.17
CA ARG A 239 -0.30 9.00 -5.39
C ARG A 239 0.62 10.17 -5.70
N THR A 240 1.04 10.31 -6.94
CA THR A 240 2.13 11.26 -7.28
C THR A 240 1.75 12.72 -7.28
N ASP A 241 0.46 13.04 -7.42
CA ASP A 241 -0.08 14.39 -7.22
C ASP A 241 -0.06 14.83 -5.73
N GLU A 242 0.03 13.89 -4.79
CA GLU A 242 0.18 14.13 -3.35
C GLU A 242 1.64 14.34 -2.94
N LEU A 243 2.60 14.02 -3.80
CA LEU A 243 4.04 14.20 -3.57
C LEU A 243 4.54 15.64 -3.83
N LYS A 244 3.63 16.63 -3.98
CA LYS A 244 4.01 18.02 -4.24
C LYS A 244 4.55 18.68 -2.97
N ASP A 245 5.86 18.95 -2.93
CA ASP A 245 6.46 19.89 -1.96
C ASP A 245 6.38 21.35 -2.47
N ASN A 246 6.56 22.32 -1.58
CA ASN A 246 6.37 23.77 -1.74
C ASN A 246 7.16 24.44 -2.90
N THR A 247 7.98 23.69 -3.63
CA THR A 247 8.69 24.14 -4.83
C THR A 247 8.32 23.24 -6.02
N ASN A 248 7.17 23.50 -6.64
CA ASN A 248 6.74 23.06 -7.97
C ASN A 248 7.39 21.78 -8.55
N ASN A 249 6.61 20.71 -8.61
CA ASN A 249 6.85 19.46 -9.36
C ASN A 249 8.09 18.68 -8.93
N VAL A 250 7.90 17.71 -8.03
CA VAL A 250 8.86 16.61 -7.89
C VAL A 250 8.86 15.83 -9.20
N SER A 251 9.90 16.00 -10.01
CA SER A 251 10.05 15.22 -11.25
C SER A 251 10.16 13.73 -10.91
N ILE A 252 9.60 12.86 -11.75
CA ILE A 252 9.75 11.39 -11.62
C ILE A 252 11.24 11.01 -11.47
N ASN A 253 12.11 11.73 -12.20
CA ASN A 253 13.56 11.60 -12.15
C ASN A 253 14.21 11.97 -10.81
N SER A 254 13.57 12.79 -9.96
CA SER A 254 14.05 13.08 -8.60
C SER A 254 13.64 11.98 -7.61
N LEU A 255 12.47 11.35 -7.78
CA LEU A 255 12.04 10.24 -6.92
C LEU A 255 12.87 8.97 -7.15
N ILE A 256 13.25 8.71 -8.40
CA ILE A 256 14.09 7.57 -8.80
C ILE A 256 15.50 7.64 -8.17
N ARG A 257 16.06 8.84 -8.02
CA ARG A 257 17.44 9.03 -7.53
C ARG A 257 17.63 8.77 -6.03
N ASN A 258 16.56 8.79 -5.25
CA ASN A 258 16.64 8.65 -3.80
C ASN A 258 16.49 7.20 -3.30
N ASN A 259 16.36 6.19 -4.18
CA ASN A 259 16.22 4.77 -3.83
C ASN A 259 15.07 4.37 -2.87
N ASP A 260 14.27 5.31 -2.38
CA ASP A 260 13.17 5.05 -1.43
C ASP A 260 11.91 4.44 -2.07
N PHE A 261 11.87 4.33 -3.40
CA PHE A 261 10.70 3.85 -4.13
C PHE A 261 11.06 2.73 -5.11
N GLU A 262 10.30 1.64 -5.12
CA GLU A 262 10.24 0.73 -6.27
C GLU A 262 9.39 1.41 -7.36
N ILE A 263 9.96 2.45 -7.98
CA ILE A 263 9.46 2.95 -9.26
C ILE A 263 10.09 2.04 -10.30
N ARG A 264 9.35 1.05 -10.80
CA ARG A 264 9.76 0.47 -12.09
C ARG A 264 9.68 1.60 -13.11
N PRO A 265 10.81 2.04 -13.70
CA PRO A 265 10.98 3.39 -14.18
C PRO A 265 9.93 3.79 -15.21
N LEU A 266 9.23 4.85 -14.86
CA LEU A 266 8.63 5.83 -15.76
C LEU A 266 9.75 6.72 -16.36
N ILE A 267 10.74 6.14 -17.02
CA ILE A 267 11.66 6.74 -18.03
C ILE A 267 12.93 5.87 -18.06
N GLY A 268 13.13 5.16 -19.16
CA GLY A 268 14.29 4.31 -19.38
C GLY A 268 15.61 5.08 -19.58
N GLY A 269 16.69 4.47 -19.09
CA GLY A 269 18.01 4.55 -19.72
C GLY A 269 18.28 3.25 -20.46
N GLY A 270 18.08 3.25 -21.78
CA GLY A 270 18.69 2.27 -22.71
C GLY A 270 18.05 0.88 -22.83
N ILE A 271 17.35 0.69 -23.96
CA ILE A 271 17.15 -0.57 -24.71
C ILE A 271 16.09 -1.56 -24.15
N ARG A 272 14.87 -1.45 -24.69
CA ARG A 272 13.89 -2.54 -24.95
C ARG A 272 13.26 -3.32 -23.78
N THR A 273 13.19 -2.80 -22.56
CA THR A 273 12.34 -3.37 -21.49
C THR A 273 11.25 -2.38 -21.08
N TYR A 274 10.21 -2.30 -21.91
CA TYR A 274 9.00 -1.51 -21.62
C TYR A 274 8.16 -2.21 -20.55
N ASP A 275 8.45 -1.99 -19.28
CA ASP A 275 7.78 -2.72 -18.21
C ASP A 275 6.53 -2.01 -17.66
N GLY A 276 6.35 -0.72 -17.94
CA GLY A 276 5.21 0.08 -17.46
C GLY A 276 4.27 0.55 -18.58
N LEU A 277 2.96 0.50 -18.33
CA LEU A 277 1.90 1.04 -19.20
C LEU A 277 2.19 2.47 -19.66
N PHE A 278 2.59 3.35 -18.74
CA PHE A 278 2.83 4.75 -19.06
C PHE A 278 4.10 4.97 -19.89
N GLU A 279 5.14 4.14 -19.77
CA GLU A 279 6.31 4.20 -20.66
C GLU A 279 5.92 3.86 -22.10
N ILE A 280 5.07 2.86 -22.25
CA ILE A 280 4.52 2.46 -23.55
C ILE A 280 3.68 3.60 -24.13
N LEU A 281 2.85 4.24 -23.30
CA LEU A 281 2.13 5.45 -23.71
C LEU A 281 3.13 6.54 -24.12
N ILE A 282 4.13 6.89 -23.32
CA ILE A 282 5.08 7.97 -23.64
C ILE A 282 5.88 7.68 -24.93
N ASP A 283 6.38 6.46 -25.11
CA ASP A 283 7.26 6.15 -26.25
C ASP A 283 6.48 5.82 -27.53
N LYS A 284 5.44 4.99 -27.43
CA LYS A 284 4.66 4.54 -28.60
C LYS A 284 3.49 5.48 -28.92
N ALA A 285 2.93 6.13 -27.90
CA ALA A 285 1.75 6.99 -27.99
C ALA A 285 2.06 8.43 -27.55
N PRO A 286 2.75 9.25 -28.36
CA PRO A 286 3.05 10.64 -28.00
C PRO A 286 1.81 11.55 -27.89
N ILE A 287 0.64 11.03 -27.48
CA ILE A 287 -0.56 11.72 -27.02
C ILE A 287 -0.19 12.84 -26.04
N TYR A 288 0.80 12.67 -25.16
CA TYR A 288 1.24 13.75 -24.27
C TYR A 288 1.75 14.98 -25.05
N LYS A 289 2.36 14.78 -26.23
CA LYS A 289 2.70 15.88 -27.13
C LYS A 289 1.44 16.54 -27.64
N TRP A 290 0.39 15.79 -27.98
CA TRP A 290 -0.89 16.32 -28.48
C TRP A 290 -1.86 16.81 -27.42
N VAL A 291 -1.48 16.79 -26.15
CA VAL A 291 -2.41 17.15 -25.09
C VAL A 291 -1.76 18.01 -24.01
N GLY A 292 -0.47 17.89 -23.73
CA GLY A 292 0.27 18.71 -22.75
C GLY A 292 -0.12 18.50 -21.29
N GLU A 293 -1.41 18.48 -21.04
CA GLU A 293 -2.07 18.26 -19.76
C GLU A 293 -1.93 16.80 -19.28
N LEU A 294 -1.61 15.85 -20.18
CA LEU A 294 -1.32 14.46 -19.78
C LEU A 294 -0.03 14.32 -18.96
N SER A 295 0.84 15.34 -18.97
CA SER A 295 1.98 15.43 -18.04
C SER A 295 1.57 15.35 -16.57
N TYR A 296 0.28 15.56 -16.27
CA TYR A 296 -0.30 15.56 -14.93
C TYR A 296 -1.20 14.36 -14.65
N GLN A 297 -1.17 13.30 -15.48
CA GLN A 297 -1.90 12.06 -15.14
C GLN A 297 -1.42 11.54 -13.79
N PRO A 298 -2.31 11.32 -12.81
CA PRO A 298 -1.93 10.72 -11.55
C PRO A 298 -1.52 9.26 -11.80
N PHE A 299 -0.52 8.81 -11.06
CA PHE A 299 -0.15 7.40 -11.00
C PHE A 299 0.25 7.04 -9.57
N MET A 300 0.30 5.73 -9.28
CA MET A 300 0.74 5.23 -7.99
C MET A 300 2.23 4.90 -8.03
N ALA A 301 2.98 5.43 -7.06
CA ALA A 301 4.35 5.02 -6.76
C ALA A 301 4.34 4.07 -5.56
N LEU A 302 5.30 3.14 -5.51
CA LEU A 302 5.48 2.19 -4.40
C LEU A 302 6.69 2.61 -3.58
N LYS A 303 6.47 3.11 -2.36
CA LYS A 303 7.54 3.47 -1.42
C LYS A 303 7.91 2.25 -0.58
N ASN A 304 9.18 1.88 -0.47
CA ASN A 304 9.60 0.77 0.40
C ASN A 304 9.30 1.15 1.87
N CYS A 305 8.76 0.19 2.63
CA CYS A 305 8.43 0.36 4.05
C CYS A 305 8.87 -0.84 4.91
N ASP A 306 9.90 -1.58 4.47
CA ASP A 306 10.38 -2.78 5.18
C ASP A 306 10.85 -2.45 6.61
N TYR A 307 11.44 -1.27 6.80
CA TYR A 307 11.88 -0.81 8.11
C TYR A 307 10.70 -0.59 9.07
N GLU A 308 9.66 0.12 8.63
CA GLU A 308 8.47 0.36 9.45
C GLU A 308 7.73 -0.94 9.77
N ILE A 309 7.63 -1.86 8.82
CA ILE A 309 6.99 -3.17 9.03
C ILE A 309 7.80 -4.05 10.00
N SER A 310 9.13 -4.04 9.92
CA SER A 310 9.96 -4.82 10.86
C SER A 310 9.79 -4.35 12.30
N ASN A 311 9.67 -3.03 12.53
CA ASN A 311 9.38 -2.49 13.87
C ASN A 311 7.99 -2.90 14.38
N LEU A 312 6.96 -2.89 13.52
CA LEU A 312 5.61 -3.32 13.90
C LEU A 312 5.57 -4.82 14.24
N LEU A 313 6.27 -5.65 13.47
CA LEU A 313 6.37 -7.09 13.74
C LEU A 313 7.07 -7.36 15.08
N ALA A 314 8.17 -6.66 15.35
CA ALA A 314 8.88 -6.79 16.61
C ALA A 314 7.99 -6.40 17.80
N GLU A 315 7.18 -5.34 17.68
CA GLU A 315 6.27 -4.95 18.74
C GLU A 315 5.13 -5.95 18.95
N GLU A 316 4.55 -6.52 17.89
CA GLU A 316 3.55 -7.59 18.01
C GLU A 316 4.10 -8.82 18.75
N GLU A 317 5.35 -9.22 18.48
CA GLU A 317 5.99 -10.34 19.18
C GLU A 317 6.19 -10.04 20.67
N ARG A 318 6.56 -8.80 21.01
CA ARG A 318 6.72 -8.36 22.41
C ARG A 318 5.38 -8.39 23.14
N VAL A 319 4.32 -7.86 22.53
CA VAL A 319 2.96 -7.89 23.11
C VAL A 319 2.50 -9.34 23.35
N LYS A 320 2.68 -10.24 22.38
CA LYS A 320 2.34 -11.66 22.54
C LYS A 320 3.12 -12.33 23.67
N ALA A 321 4.41 -12.01 23.81
CA ALA A 321 5.23 -12.53 24.90
C ALA A 321 4.74 -12.03 26.27
N GLU A 322 4.33 -10.77 26.38
CA GLU A 322 3.75 -10.21 27.60
C GLU A 322 2.38 -10.81 27.94
N GLU A 323 1.51 -11.01 26.96
CA GLU A 323 0.21 -11.66 27.15
C GLU A 323 0.38 -13.09 27.63
N LYS A 324 1.27 -13.87 26.98
CA LYS A 324 1.59 -15.24 27.42
C LYS A 324 2.11 -15.27 28.85
N LYS A 325 2.98 -14.32 29.23
CA LYS A 325 3.49 -14.22 30.60
C LYS A 325 2.36 -13.94 31.60
N LYS A 326 1.44 -13.03 31.27
CA LYS A 326 0.27 -12.74 32.11
C LYS A 326 -0.65 -13.95 32.25
N GLU A 327 -0.88 -14.70 31.17
CA GLU A 327 -1.66 -15.94 31.22
C GLU A 327 -1.01 -17.00 32.12
N GLU A 328 0.32 -17.17 32.04
CA GLU A 328 1.08 -18.07 32.91
C GLU A 328 1.01 -17.62 34.39
N GLU A 329 1.12 -16.32 34.67
CA GLU A 329 0.97 -15.75 36.03
C GLU A 329 -0.44 -15.97 36.59
N VAL A 330 -1.49 -15.75 35.78
CA VAL A 330 -2.88 -16.01 36.19
C VAL A 330 -3.08 -17.48 36.48
N LYS A 331 -2.59 -18.37 35.60
CA LYS A 331 -2.72 -19.82 35.77
C LYS A 331 -1.98 -20.31 37.02
N LEU A 332 -0.77 -19.82 37.28
CA LEU A 332 -0.03 -20.13 38.50
C LEU A 332 -0.81 -19.68 39.74
N ARG A 333 -1.38 -18.47 39.72
CA ARG A 333 -2.19 -17.96 40.82
C ARG A 333 -3.43 -18.80 41.07
N GLU A 334 -4.13 -19.23 40.03
CA GLU A 334 -5.25 -20.16 40.14
C GLU A 334 -4.83 -21.51 40.71
N GLU A 335 -3.65 -22.00 40.36
CA GLU A 335 -3.09 -23.23 40.92
C GLU A 335 -2.74 -23.07 42.40
N MET A 336 -2.12 -21.96 42.79
CA MET A 336 -1.79 -21.61 44.18
C MET A 336 -3.03 -21.43 45.07
N LEU A 337 -4.20 -21.18 44.48
CA LEU A 337 -5.47 -21.11 45.20
C LEU A 337 -6.05 -22.50 45.54
N LYS A 338 -5.52 -23.58 44.98
CA LYS A 338 -5.96 -24.93 45.30
C LYS A 338 -5.38 -25.37 46.64
N ASP A 339 -6.20 -26.03 47.45
CA ASP A 339 -5.81 -26.48 48.80
C ASP A 339 -4.65 -27.49 48.80
N ASP A 340 -4.46 -28.21 47.70
CA ASP A 340 -3.41 -29.22 47.56
C ASP A 340 -2.05 -28.66 47.09
N TYR A 341 -1.99 -27.39 46.67
CA TYR A 341 -0.76 -26.75 46.22
C TYR A 341 0.26 -26.63 47.36
N VAL A 342 1.52 -26.98 47.07
CA VAL A 342 2.62 -27.01 48.03
C VAL A 342 3.58 -25.88 47.73
N PHE A 343 3.68 -24.93 48.64
CA PHE A 343 4.56 -23.78 48.53
C PHE A 343 5.99 -24.15 48.95
N GLU A 344 6.99 -23.74 48.16
CA GLU A 344 8.41 -23.85 48.54
C GLU A 344 8.91 -22.58 49.25
N THR A 345 8.32 -21.44 48.92
CA THR A 345 8.57 -20.15 49.56
C THR A 345 7.24 -19.56 49.99
N VAL A 346 7.21 -19.01 51.20
CA VAL A 346 6.01 -18.43 51.81
C VAL A 346 6.35 -17.10 52.50
N ASP A 347 5.37 -16.22 52.64
CA ASP A 347 5.52 -14.93 53.33
C ASP A 347 5.94 -15.13 54.80
N VAL A 348 5.40 -16.15 55.47
CA VAL A 348 5.79 -16.56 56.83
C VAL A 348 6.10 -18.04 56.84
N ALA A 349 7.36 -18.39 57.11
CA ALA A 349 7.80 -19.77 57.20
C ALA A 349 7.10 -20.53 58.35
N PRO A 350 6.85 -21.85 58.20
CA PRO A 350 6.36 -22.68 59.29
C PRO A 350 7.24 -22.58 60.54
N LYS A 351 6.62 -22.59 61.72
CA LYS A 351 7.35 -22.50 62.99
C LYS A 351 7.26 -23.80 63.78
N PHE A 352 8.37 -24.23 64.36
CA PHE A 352 8.41 -25.38 65.26
C PHE A 352 8.22 -24.92 66.69
N GLN A 353 7.10 -25.29 67.32
CA GLN A 353 6.78 -24.93 68.71
C GLN A 353 6.90 -23.41 68.97
N GLY A 354 6.43 -22.58 68.03
CA GLY A 354 6.48 -21.12 68.11
C GLY A 354 7.82 -20.48 67.77
N ALA A 355 8.86 -21.28 67.51
CA ALA A 355 10.21 -20.82 67.15
C ALA A 355 10.57 -21.22 65.70
N ASP A 356 11.72 -20.74 65.23
CA ASP A 356 12.22 -21.04 63.89
C ASP A 356 12.73 -22.50 63.75
N GLU A 357 13.17 -22.85 62.54
CA GLU A 357 13.70 -24.18 62.22
C GLU A 357 14.88 -24.60 63.13
N SER A 358 15.60 -23.66 63.74
CA SER A 358 16.69 -23.99 64.66
C SER A 358 16.18 -24.69 65.93
N ALA A 359 14.96 -24.40 66.36
CA ALA A 359 14.31 -25.08 67.47
C ALA A 359 13.98 -26.54 67.13
N PHE A 360 13.58 -26.81 65.88
CA PHE A 360 13.40 -28.17 65.40
C PHE A 360 14.70 -28.95 65.44
N ILE A 361 15.79 -28.37 64.94
CA ILE A 361 17.12 -29.00 64.99
C ILE A 361 17.55 -29.32 66.44
N LYS A 362 17.31 -28.40 67.38
CA LYS A 362 17.60 -28.62 68.81
C LYS A 362 16.78 -29.74 69.42
N TRP A 363 15.52 -29.88 69.02
CA TRP A 363 14.65 -30.99 69.44
C TRP A 363 15.04 -32.31 68.75
N LEU A 364 15.49 -32.25 67.50
CA LEU A 364 15.82 -33.39 66.67
C LEU A 364 17.02 -34.17 67.22
N TYR A 365 18.14 -33.49 67.52
CA TYR A 365 19.39 -34.17 67.89
C TYR A 365 19.29 -35.08 69.14
N PRO A 366 18.63 -34.70 70.25
CA PRO A 366 18.42 -35.61 71.38
C PRO A 366 17.58 -36.85 71.06
N ASN A 367 16.76 -36.80 70.00
CA ASN A 367 15.91 -37.91 69.57
C ASN A 367 16.57 -38.80 68.50
N ILE A 368 17.70 -38.36 67.94
CA ILE A 368 18.54 -39.13 67.01
C ILE A 368 19.36 -40.16 67.77
N LYS A 369 19.38 -41.38 67.24
CA LYS A 369 20.23 -42.49 67.66
C LYS A 369 21.15 -42.84 66.51
N TYR A 370 22.45 -42.67 66.71
CA TYR A 370 23.41 -43.08 65.69
C TYR A 370 23.32 -44.60 65.46
N PRO A 371 23.05 -45.07 64.22
CA PRO A 371 22.96 -46.50 63.95
C PRO A 371 24.29 -47.21 64.24
N GLN A 372 24.25 -48.34 64.96
CA GLN A 372 25.46 -49.09 65.30
C GLN A 372 26.25 -49.49 64.05
N TYR A 373 25.56 -49.89 62.99
CA TYR A 373 26.18 -50.18 61.68
C TYR A 373 27.00 -49.00 61.15
N ALA A 374 26.48 -47.78 61.24
CA ALA A 374 27.18 -46.59 60.78
C ALA A 374 28.38 -46.24 61.67
N LEU A 375 28.32 -46.52 62.98
CA LEU A 375 29.45 -46.37 63.90
C LEU A 375 30.57 -47.38 63.60
N ASP A 376 30.21 -48.66 63.47
CA ASP A 376 31.17 -49.75 63.23
C ASP A 376 31.90 -49.60 61.89
N ASN A 377 31.28 -48.91 60.91
CA ASN A 377 31.82 -48.66 59.58
C ASN A 377 32.31 -47.22 59.36
N GLU A 378 32.41 -46.41 60.42
CA GLU A 378 32.89 -45.01 60.37
C GLU A 378 32.14 -44.13 59.33
N ILE A 379 30.83 -44.35 59.15
CA ILE A 379 30.00 -43.64 58.19
C ILE A 379 29.46 -42.37 58.84
N TYR A 380 29.80 -41.19 58.31
CA TYR A 380 29.35 -39.87 58.75
C TYR A 380 28.95 -38.98 57.57
N GLY A 381 28.22 -37.90 57.83
CA GLY A 381 27.84 -36.94 56.78
C GLY A 381 26.53 -36.20 57.02
N VAL A 382 26.01 -35.55 55.98
CA VAL A 382 24.77 -34.76 56.05
C VAL A 382 23.67 -35.46 55.24
N VAL A 383 22.56 -35.75 55.91
CA VAL A 383 21.32 -36.23 55.32
C VAL A 383 20.41 -35.03 55.08
N ILE A 384 19.95 -34.81 53.85
CA ILE A 384 18.97 -33.77 53.51
C ILE A 384 17.59 -34.43 53.44
N VAL A 385 16.71 -34.03 54.34
CA VAL A 385 15.32 -34.52 54.40
C VAL A 385 14.39 -33.42 53.92
N SER A 386 13.47 -33.74 53.02
CA SER A 386 12.35 -32.87 52.68
C SER A 386 11.04 -33.41 53.26
N PHE A 387 10.14 -32.53 53.63
CA PHE A 387 8.80 -32.88 54.11
C PHE A 387 7.83 -31.72 53.89
N ILE A 388 6.53 -31.99 53.98
CA ILE A 388 5.47 -31.00 53.83
C ILE A 388 4.86 -30.73 55.21
N ILE A 389 4.78 -29.47 55.60
CA ILE A 389 3.94 -29.03 56.71
C ILE A 389 2.55 -28.72 56.16
N GLU A 390 1.55 -29.47 56.60
CA GLU A 390 0.14 -29.31 56.23
C GLU A 390 -0.49 -28.08 56.89
N GLN A 391 -1.65 -27.64 56.39
CA GLN A 391 -2.38 -26.49 56.92
C GLN A 391 -2.82 -26.65 58.39
N ASP A 392 -2.93 -27.90 58.88
CA ASP A 392 -3.25 -28.22 60.28
C ASP A 392 -2.01 -28.36 61.17
N GLY A 393 -0.81 -28.14 60.60
CA GLY A 393 0.47 -28.25 61.27
C GLY A 393 1.08 -29.65 61.28
N THR A 394 0.43 -30.66 60.70
CA THR A 394 1.03 -32.01 60.63
C THR A 394 2.16 -32.06 59.60
N LEU A 395 3.14 -32.93 59.85
CA LEU A 395 4.22 -33.21 58.92
C LEU A 395 3.85 -34.44 58.10
N THR A 396 3.83 -34.29 56.78
CA THR A 396 3.56 -35.37 55.81
C THR A 396 4.67 -35.47 54.77
N ASN A 397 4.63 -36.53 53.95
CA ASN A 397 5.49 -36.71 52.78
C ASN A 397 7.00 -36.56 53.05
N ALA A 398 7.48 -36.99 54.22
CA ALA A 398 8.90 -37.00 54.54
C ALA A 398 9.70 -37.93 53.62
N LYS A 399 10.70 -37.37 52.93
CA LYS A 399 11.55 -38.03 51.92
C LYS A 399 13.01 -37.64 52.12
N ILE A 400 13.91 -38.53 51.73
CA ILE A 400 15.34 -38.24 51.64
C ILE A 400 15.62 -37.68 50.26
N GLU A 401 16.14 -36.45 50.20
CA GLU A 401 16.59 -35.82 48.96
C GLU A 401 18.06 -36.17 48.68
N ARG A 402 18.87 -36.34 49.74
CA ARG A 402 20.28 -36.72 49.65
C ARG A 402 20.73 -37.37 50.95
N SER A 403 21.52 -38.44 50.87
CA SER A 403 22.13 -39.06 52.05
C SER A 403 23.46 -39.73 51.69
N PRO A 404 24.45 -39.74 52.60
CA PRO A 404 25.67 -40.53 52.43
C PRO A 404 25.46 -42.05 52.57
N ASP A 405 24.44 -42.50 53.31
CA ASP A 405 24.18 -43.93 53.57
C ASP A 405 22.72 -44.21 53.94
N GLU A 406 22.25 -45.44 53.67
CA GLU A 406 20.88 -45.87 53.95
C GLU A 406 20.58 -45.94 55.46
N SER A 407 21.54 -46.39 56.28
CA SER A 407 21.33 -46.48 57.73
C SER A 407 21.09 -45.12 58.38
N LEU A 408 21.80 -44.07 57.93
CA LEU A 408 21.58 -42.69 58.36
C LEU A 408 20.25 -42.12 57.82
N SER A 409 19.85 -42.56 56.63
CA SER A 409 18.57 -42.19 56.00
C SER A 409 17.37 -42.68 56.79
N GLU A 410 17.39 -43.95 57.20
CA GLU A 410 16.31 -44.57 57.97
C GLU A 410 16.12 -43.88 59.32
N GLU A 411 17.23 -43.60 60.00
CA GLU A 411 17.18 -42.90 61.29
C GLU A 411 16.70 -41.46 61.15
N ALA A 412 17.21 -40.72 60.17
CA ALA A 412 16.75 -39.37 59.88
C ALA A 412 15.24 -39.32 59.61
N LEU A 413 14.72 -40.24 58.77
CA LEU A 413 13.29 -40.35 58.51
C LEU A 413 12.49 -40.73 59.76
N ARG A 414 12.99 -41.65 60.59
CA ARG A 414 12.34 -42.08 61.83
C ARG A 414 12.11 -40.88 62.75
N VAL A 415 13.14 -40.06 62.99
CA VAL A 415 13.04 -38.92 63.91
C VAL A 415 12.18 -37.80 63.34
N VAL A 416 12.33 -37.48 62.04
CA VAL A 416 11.49 -36.46 61.39
C VAL A 416 10.02 -36.83 61.45
N ARG A 417 9.66 -38.12 61.27
CA ARG A 417 8.27 -38.60 61.38
C ARG A 417 7.72 -38.57 62.81
N LEU A 418 8.57 -38.50 63.84
CA LEU A 418 8.17 -38.31 65.23
C LEU A 418 7.94 -36.84 65.60
N SER A 419 8.15 -35.92 64.65
CA SER A 419 7.96 -34.49 64.90
C SER A 419 6.57 -34.20 65.47
N PRO A 420 6.46 -33.39 66.54
CA PRO A 420 5.18 -32.82 66.93
C PRO A 420 4.65 -31.87 65.84
N LYS A 421 3.39 -31.43 66.00
CA LYS A 421 2.76 -30.48 65.08
C LYS A 421 3.52 -29.15 65.05
N TRP A 422 3.67 -28.59 63.86
CA TRP A 422 4.22 -27.28 63.57
C TRP A 422 3.10 -26.24 63.50
N GLU A 423 3.47 -24.97 63.58
CA GLU A 423 2.62 -23.90 63.06
C GLU A 423 2.79 -23.84 61.54
N PRO A 424 1.71 -23.90 60.76
CA PRO A 424 1.77 -23.92 59.30
C PRO A 424 2.34 -22.61 58.74
N GLY A 425 2.91 -22.69 57.53
CA GLY A 425 3.32 -21.51 56.77
C GLY A 425 2.12 -20.67 56.36
N MET A 426 2.35 -19.37 56.16
CA MET A 426 1.33 -18.44 55.69
C MET A 426 1.73 -17.79 54.37
N GLN A 427 0.80 -17.79 53.41
CA GLN A 427 0.90 -17.03 52.16
C GLN A 427 -0.34 -16.16 51.99
N GLU A 428 -0.16 -14.87 51.72
CA GLU A 428 -1.26 -13.89 51.59
C GLU A 428 -2.25 -13.95 52.79
N GLY A 429 -1.74 -14.21 53.99
CA GLY A 429 -2.54 -14.31 55.23
C GLY A 429 -3.34 -15.62 55.41
N ARG A 430 -3.17 -16.62 54.54
CA ARG A 430 -3.80 -17.95 54.66
C ARG A 430 -2.79 -19.02 55.03
N LYS A 431 -3.22 -20.00 55.83
CA LYS A 431 -2.44 -21.21 56.14
C LYS A 431 -2.31 -22.05 54.88
N VAL A 432 -1.09 -22.41 54.50
CA VAL A 432 -0.82 -23.16 53.27
C VAL A 432 0.07 -24.37 53.55
N ARG A 433 0.06 -25.35 52.63
CA ARG A 433 0.97 -26.49 52.67
C ARG A 433 2.36 -26.02 52.25
N THR A 434 3.39 -26.25 53.05
CA THR A 434 4.74 -25.75 52.77
C THR A 434 5.76 -26.88 52.75
N LYS A 435 6.57 -26.98 51.69
CA LYS A 435 7.69 -27.91 51.63
C LYS A 435 8.90 -27.29 52.35
N LEU A 436 9.44 -28.01 53.32
CA LEU A 436 10.70 -27.67 53.99
C LEU A 436 11.78 -28.67 53.62
N MET A 437 13.03 -28.22 53.66
CA MET A 437 14.22 -29.05 53.46
C MET A 437 15.22 -28.78 54.58
N ILE A 438 15.50 -29.81 55.37
CA ILE A 438 16.33 -29.68 56.57
C ILE A 438 17.57 -30.59 56.45
N PRO A 439 18.78 -30.03 56.56
CA PRO A 439 20.01 -30.81 56.65
C PRO A 439 20.23 -31.33 58.09
N ILE A 440 20.40 -32.64 58.22
CA ILE A 440 20.69 -33.34 59.48
C ILE A 440 22.12 -33.86 59.41
N ARG A 441 22.98 -33.44 60.34
CA ARG A 441 24.40 -33.81 60.32
C ARG A 441 24.68 -34.91 61.35
N PHE A 442 25.21 -36.03 60.87
CA PHE A 442 25.77 -37.09 61.69
C PHE A 442 27.28 -36.87 61.81
N VAL A 443 27.74 -36.66 63.04
CA VAL A 443 29.17 -36.53 63.40
C VAL A 443 29.51 -37.62 64.41
N CYS A 444 30.70 -38.21 64.29
CA CYS A 444 31.22 -39.19 65.23
C CYS A 444 31.77 -38.56 66.50
#